data_AF-A0A2U3Z3V6-F1
#
_entry.id   AF-A0A2U3Z3V6-F1
#
_cell.length_a   1.000
_cell.length_b   1.000
_cell.length_c   1.000
_cell.angle_alpha   90.00
_cell.angle_beta   90.00
_cell.angle_gamma   90.00
#
_symmetry.space_group_name_H-M   'P 1'
#
loop_
_entity.id
_entity.type
_entity.pdbx_description
1 polymer ?
#
loop_
_entity_poly.entity_id
_entity_poly.type
_entity_poly.pdbx_seq_one_letter_code
_entity_poly.pdbx_strand_id
1 'polypeptide(L)'
;MTDGVLLKEIQKDFLLQRYKVVLIDEAHERSVYTDILIGLLSRIVSLRAKRHVPLKLLIMSATLRVEDFTQNQRLFPQPPPVIKVESRQFPVTVHFNKRTPLEDYSGECFRKVCKIHRMLPAGGILVFLTGRAEVHALCCRLRRAFPRPRRRPPEKEDQEDSVEEMRRFKKSRTRAKKAQAATLPQISLDNYSVLPAGEGDEDREAEMDEEEEEEALGSDLDLDLGDDESVGGEQPDASLPLHVLPLYSLLAPEKQAQVFQPPPEGTRLCVVATNVAETSLTIPGIKYVVDCGKVKKRHYDRVTGVSSFRVSWVSQASADQRAGRAGRTEPGHCYSFMAVKLTYQTEMSPFWGV
;
A
#
# COMPACT_ATOMS: atom_id res chain seq x y z
N MET A 1 -11.52 -13.37 11.32
CA MET A 1 -11.34 -14.43 10.29
C MET A 1 -11.45 -13.78 8.92
N THR A 2 -10.81 -14.30 7.88
CA THR A 2 -10.98 -13.78 6.52
C THR A 2 -12.27 -14.30 5.89
N ASP A 3 -12.77 -13.60 4.87
CA ASP A 3 -13.99 -13.96 4.15
C ASP A 3 -13.95 -15.41 3.62
N GLY A 4 -12.79 -15.82 3.08
CA GLY A 4 -12.60 -17.18 2.58
C GLY A 4 -12.67 -18.26 3.65
N VAL A 5 -12.25 -17.97 4.89
CA VAL A 5 -12.39 -18.91 6.01
C VAL A 5 -13.87 -19.07 6.39
N LEU A 6 -14.62 -17.98 6.48
CA LEU A 6 -16.05 -18.04 6.77
C LEU A 6 -16.82 -18.75 5.65
N LEU A 7 -16.44 -18.55 4.38
CA LEU A 7 -17.03 -19.27 3.25
C LEU A 7 -16.80 -20.79 3.35
N LYS A 8 -15.59 -21.23 3.76
CA LYS A 8 -15.31 -22.65 4.03
C LYS A 8 -16.14 -23.18 5.20
N GLU A 9 -16.42 -22.36 6.21
CA GLU A 9 -17.31 -22.75 7.30
C GLU A 9 -18.77 -22.88 6.84
N ILE A 10 -19.26 -21.97 5.98
CA ILE A 10 -20.59 -22.08 5.36
C ILE A 10 -20.72 -23.39 4.55
N GLN A 11 -19.66 -23.83 3.88
CA GLN A 11 -19.68 -25.12 3.16
C GLN A 11 -19.85 -26.32 4.10
N LYS A 12 -19.29 -26.26 5.31
CA LYS A 12 -19.40 -27.34 6.31
C LYS A 12 -20.70 -27.27 7.10
N ASP A 13 -21.08 -26.07 7.53
CA ASP A 13 -22.33 -25.77 8.23
C ASP A 13 -22.97 -24.54 7.59
N PHE A 14 -23.87 -24.80 6.66
CA PHE A 14 -24.58 -23.76 5.93
C PHE A 14 -25.37 -22.82 6.85
N LEU A 15 -25.83 -23.30 8.01
CA LEU A 15 -26.60 -22.48 8.94
C LEU A 15 -25.74 -21.73 9.93
N LEU A 16 -24.40 -21.88 9.92
CA LEU A 16 -23.50 -21.17 10.81
C LEU A 16 -24.00 -21.19 12.27
N GLN A 17 -24.38 -22.37 12.76
CA GLN A 17 -25.04 -22.54 14.07
C GLN A 17 -24.15 -22.10 15.22
N ARG A 18 -22.83 -22.18 15.02
CA ARG A 18 -21.80 -21.72 15.95
C ARG A 18 -21.82 -20.21 16.20
N TYR A 19 -22.40 -19.43 15.29
CA TYR A 19 -22.41 -17.97 15.36
C TYR A 19 -23.77 -17.43 15.76
N LYS A 20 -23.77 -16.37 16.57
CA LYS A 20 -24.98 -15.58 16.86
C LYS A 20 -25.01 -14.26 16.10
N VAL A 21 -23.83 -13.72 15.83
CA VAL A 21 -23.60 -12.47 15.11
C VAL A 21 -22.48 -12.70 14.10
N VAL A 22 -22.67 -12.21 12.89
CA VAL A 22 -21.62 -12.11 11.86
C VAL A 22 -21.50 -10.66 11.49
N LEU A 23 -20.26 -10.17 11.52
CA LEU A 23 -19.90 -8.81 11.15
C LEU A 23 -18.96 -8.90 9.95
N ILE A 24 -19.35 -8.25 8.85
CA ILE A 24 -18.56 -8.12 7.64
C ILE A 24 -17.96 -6.72 7.66
N ASP A 25 -16.63 -6.64 7.65
CA ASP A 25 -15.91 -5.38 7.62
C ASP A 25 -15.52 -4.99 6.20
N GLU A 26 -15.16 -3.72 5.99
CA GLU A 26 -14.59 -3.21 4.72
C GLU A 26 -15.43 -3.56 3.47
N ALA A 27 -16.76 -3.64 3.59
CA ALA A 27 -17.65 -4.08 2.51
C ALA A 27 -17.64 -3.15 1.27
N HIS A 28 -16.99 -1.99 1.37
CA HIS A 28 -16.76 -1.07 0.27
C HIS A 28 -15.63 -1.50 -0.69
N GLU A 29 -14.75 -2.42 -0.29
CA GLU A 29 -13.73 -2.98 -1.18
C GLU A 29 -14.36 -3.89 -2.26
N ARG A 30 -15.59 -4.36 -2.05
CA ARG A 30 -16.38 -5.17 -3.00
C ARG A 30 -15.59 -6.34 -3.58
N SER A 31 -14.84 -7.02 -2.71
CA SER A 31 -14.15 -8.25 -3.11
C SER A 31 -15.17 -9.32 -3.53
N VAL A 32 -14.78 -10.19 -4.46
CA VAL A 32 -15.63 -11.29 -4.94
C VAL A 32 -16.10 -12.16 -3.78
N TYR A 33 -15.22 -12.44 -2.81
CA TYR A 33 -15.57 -13.22 -1.62
C TYR A 33 -16.59 -12.52 -0.76
N THR A 34 -16.42 -11.21 -0.51
CA THR A 34 -17.33 -10.41 0.31
C THR A 34 -18.73 -10.37 -0.32
N ASP A 35 -18.83 -10.14 -1.64
CA ASP A 35 -20.10 -10.10 -2.36
C ASP A 35 -20.83 -11.46 -2.34
N ILE A 36 -20.10 -12.56 -2.56
CA ILE A 36 -20.65 -13.93 -2.44
C ILE A 36 -21.12 -14.17 -1.00
N LEU A 37 -20.32 -13.79 -0.02
CA LEU A 37 -20.61 -13.98 1.40
C LEU A 37 -21.87 -13.22 1.81
N ILE A 38 -22.03 -11.96 1.42
CA ILE A 38 -23.23 -11.15 1.66
C ILE A 38 -24.45 -11.80 1.01
N GLY A 39 -24.30 -12.27 -0.23
CA GLY A 39 -25.34 -13.04 -0.94
C GLY A 39 -25.80 -14.27 -0.17
N LEU A 40 -24.88 -15.11 0.28
CA LEU A 40 -25.18 -16.31 1.07
C LEU A 40 -25.79 -15.96 2.43
N LEU A 41 -25.20 -15.01 3.15
CA LEU A 41 -25.65 -14.60 4.48
C LEU A 41 -27.05 -14.01 4.46
N SER A 42 -27.44 -13.28 3.40
CA SER A 42 -28.83 -12.81 3.24
C SER A 42 -29.86 -13.95 3.28
N ARG A 43 -29.50 -15.12 2.73
CA ARG A 43 -30.34 -16.33 2.75
C ARG A 43 -30.25 -17.06 4.08
N ILE A 44 -29.05 -17.19 4.63
CA ILE A 44 -28.82 -17.87 5.92
C ILE A 44 -29.58 -17.15 7.05
N VAL A 45 -29.50 -15.81 7.12
CA VAL A 45 -30.23 -15.00 8.11
C VAL A 45 -31.73 -15.25 8.02
N SER A 46 -32.28 -15.23 6.80
CA SER A 46 -33.72 -15.48 6.56
C SER A 46 -34.14 -16.89 6.96
N LEU A 47 -33.34 -17.91 6.65
CA LEU A 47 -33.62 -19.31 7.02
C LEU A 47 -33.52 -19.53 8.53
N ARG A 48 -32.54 -18.92 9.18
CA ARG A 48 -32.36 -18.99 10.63
C ARG A 48 -33.46 -18.30 11.42
N ALA A 49 -33.99 -17.19 10.89
CA ALA A 49 -35.16 -16.54 11.45
C ALA A 49 -36.38 -17.50 11.44
N LYS A 50 -36.62 -18.22 10.33
CA LYS A 50 -37.69 -19.22 10.22
C LYS A 50 -37.54 -20.42 11.15
N ARG A 51 -36.29 -20.78 11.51
CA ARG A 51 -35.99 -21.89 12.43
C ARG A 51 -35.91 -21.46 13.90
N HIS A 52 -36.35 -20.25 14.26
CA HIS A 52 -36.31 -19.71 15.62
C HIS A 52 -34.91 -19.64 16.26
N VAL A 53 -33.85 -19.61 15.44
CA VAL A 53 -32.46 -19.49 15.88
C VAL A 53 -31.81 -18.29 15.19
N PRO A 54 -32.24 -17.04 15.47
CA PRO A 54 -31.88 -15.89 14.64
C PRO A 54 -30.38 -15.58 14.67
N LEU A 55 -29.82 -15.24 13.50
CA LEU A 55 -28.47 -14.69 13.30
C LEU A 55 -28.57 -13.19 13.04
N LYS A 56 -27.73 -12.40 13.69
CA LYS A 56 -27.59 -10.97 13.39
C LYS A 56 -26.46 -10.79 12.37
N LEU A 57 -26.75 -10.06 11.30
CA LEU A 57 -25.76 -9.68 10.28
C LEU A 57 -25.52 -8.18 10.37
N LEU A 58 -24.26 -7.79 10.51
CA LEU A 58 -23.78 -6.42 10.45
C LEU A 58 -22.85 -6.30 9.26
N ILE A 59 -23.08 -5.29 8.41
CA ILE A 59 -22.23 -4.96 7.27
C ILE A 59 -21.65 -3.59 7.54
N MET A 60 -20.33 -3.51 7.70
CA MET A 60 -19.60 -2.27 7.92
C MET A 60 -18.95 -1.82 6.60
N SER A 61 -19.04 -0.52 6.34
CA SER A 61 -18.50 0.12 5.16
C SER A 61 -17.97 1.49 5.55
N ALA A 62 -16.74 1.80 5.13
CA ALA A 62 -16.16 3.14 5.32
C ALA A 62 -16.72 4.15 4.32
N THR A 63 -17.32 3.70 3.20
CA THR A 63 -17.92 4.58 2.19
C THR A 63 -19.44 4.66 2.34
N LEU A 64 -20.00 5.80 1.92
CA LEU A 64 -21.44 6.06 1.96
C LEU A 64 -22.25 5.26 0.95
N ARG A 65 -21.64 4.40 0.12
CA ARG A 65 -22.34 3.65 -0.93
C ARG A 65 -23.12 2.46 -0.37
N VAL A 66 -24.13 2.75 0.44
CA VAL A 66 -25.02 1.75 1.06
C VAL A 66 -26.19 1.38 0.15
N GLU A 67 -26.36 2.06 -0.98
CA GLU A 67 -27.47 1.86 -1.92
C GLU A 67 -27.47 0.47 -2.52
N ASP A 68 -26.27 -0.04 -2.87
CA ASP A 68 -26.10 -1.39 -3.42
C ASP A 68 -26.60 -2.50 -2.48
N PHE A 69 -26.67 -2.21 -1.17
CA PHE A 69 -27.22 -3.12 -0.15
C PHE A 69 -28.67 -2.78 0.20
N THR A 70 -28.99 -1.50 0.34
CA THR A 70 -30.31 -1.03 0.82
C THR A 70 -31.38 -1.05 -0.26
N GLN A 71 -31.03 -0.78 -1.52
CA GLN A 71 -31.96 -0.77 -2.65
C GLN A 71 -32.06 -2.13 -3.35
N ASN A 72 -31.15 -3.06 -3.05
CA ASN A 72 -31.13 -4.38 -3.67
C ASN A 72 -32.15 -5.32 -3.02
N GLN A 73 -33.37 -5.29 -3.56
CA GLN A 73 -34.49 -6.15 -3.11
C GLN A 73 -34.20 -7.65 -3.28
N ARG A 74 -33.24 -8.05 -4.13
CA ARG A 74 -32.85 -9.46 -4.25
C ARG A 74 -32.04 -9.91 -3.05
N LEU A 75 -31.16 -9.07 -2.52
CA LEU A 75 -30.41 -9.37 -1.30
C LEU A 75 -31.32 -9.29 -0.08
N PHE A 76 -31.96 -8.15 0.13
CA PHE A 76 -32.79 -7.89 1.30
C PHE A 76 -34.19 -7.44 0.87
N PRO A 77 -35.23 -8.27 1.06
CA PRO A 77 -36.61 -7.89 0.73
C PRO A 77 -37.09 -6.64 1.48
N GLN A 78 -36.62 -6.47 2.71
CA GLN A 78 -36.79 -5.25 3.48
C GLN A 78 -35.42 -4.57 3.62
N PRO A 79 -35.32 -3.26 3.36
CA PRO A 79 -34.05 -2.56 3.41
C PRO A 79 -33.47 -2.61 4.83
N PRO A 80 -32.21 -3.01 5.01
CA PRO A 80 -31.57 -3.01 6.32
C PRO A 80 -31.42 -1.57 6.85
N PRO A 81 -31.54 -1.36 8.17
CA PRO A 81 -31.35 -0.04 8.77
C PRO A 81 -29.88 0.40 8.63
N VAL A 82 -29.67 1.65 8.22
CA VAL A 82 -28.32 2.24 8.08
C VAL A 82 -28.01 3.09 9.30
N ILE A 83 -26.94 2.73 10.01
CA ILE A 83 -26.41 3.52 11.12
C ILE A 83 -25.22 4.31 10.59
N LYS A 84 -25.34 5.65 10.60
CA LYS A 84 -24.22 6.54 10.26
C LYS A 84 -23.41 6.80 11.53
N VAL A 85 -22.20 6.26 11.57
CA VAL A 85 -21.24 6.55 12.64
C VAL A 85 -20.31 7.65 12.14
N GLU A 86 -20.45 8.85 12.68
CA GLU A 86 -19.58 9.96 12.33
C GLU A 86 -18.18 9.70 12.89
N SER A 87 -17.18 9.60 12.00
CA SER A 87 -15.78 9.55 12.43
C SER A 87 -15.29 10.95 12.78
N ARG A 88 -14.56 11.09 13.89
CA ARG A 88 -13.80 12.30 14.22
C ARG A 88 -12.58 12.40 13.31
N GLN A 89 -12.78 12.77 12.04
CA GLN A 89 -11.68 13.14 11.15
C GLN A 89 -11.43 14.63 11.28
N PHE A 90 -10.16 15.01 11.27
CA PHE A 90 -9.78 16.41 11.14
C PHE A 90 -10.02 16.87 9.70
N PRO A 91 -10.33 18.16 9.49
CA PRO A 91 -10.58 18.67 8.15
C PRO A 91 -9.33 18.51 7.26
N VAL A 92 -9.56 18.04 6.04
CA VAL A 92 -8.52 17.95 5.00
C VAL A 92 -8.83 18.95 3.90
N THR A 93 -7.87 19.84 3.61
CA THR A 93 -7.98 20.76 2.47
C THR A 93 -7.43 20.10 1.21
N VAL A 94 -8.27 19.93 0.19
CA VAL A 94 -7.88 19.33 -1.09
C VAL A 94 -7.48 20.42 -2.09
N HIS A 95 -6.25 20.34 -2.59
CA HIS A 95 -5.67 21.24 -3.58
C HIS A 95 -5.58 20.52 -4.92
N PHE A 96 -6.25 21.04 -5.94
CA PHE A 96 -6.17 20.52 -7.30
C PHE A 96 -5.12 21.28 -8.11
N ASN A 97 -4.37 20.57 -8.94
CA ASN A 97 -3.51 21.21 -9.93
C ASN A 97 -4.35 21.94 -11.00
N LYS A 98 -3.75 22.92 -11.68
CA LYS A 98 -4.42 23.61 -12.81
C LYS A 98 -4.49 22.73 -14.07
N ARG A 99 -3.52 21.84 -14.25
CA ARG A 99 -3.39 20.93 -15.38
C ARG A 99 -3.07 19.53 -14.87
N THR A 100 -3.65 18.53 -15.52
CA THR A 100 -3.39 17.11 -15.21
C THR A 100 -2.12 16.68 -15.92
N PRO A 101 -1.09 16.19 -15.22
CA PRO A 101 0.06 15.58 -15.87
C PRO A 101 -0.37 14.25 -16.48
N LEU A 102 -0.46 14.19 -17.81
CA LEU A 102 -0.93 13.01 -18.51
C LEU A 102 0.17 11.93 -18.61
N GLU A 103 1.40 12.36 -18.91
CA GLU A 103 2.55 11.50 -19.19
C GLU A 103 3.41 11.29 -17.94
N ASP A 104 4.05 12.33 -17.41
CA ASP A 104 4.95 12.20 -16.25
C ASP A 104 4.30 12.65 -14.92
N TYR A 105 3.46 11.80 -14.34
CA TYR A 105 2.94 12.05 -12.99
C TYR A 105 3.97 11.77 -11.89
N SER A 106 4.95 10.90 -12.14
CA SER A 106 6.04 10.58 -11.21
C SER A 106 6.98 11.75 -10.93
N GLY A 107 7.40 12.48 -11.97
CA GLY A 107 8.21 13.69 -11.83
C GLY A 107 7.42 14.82 -11.18
N GLU A 108 6.14 14.98 -11.51
CA GLU A 108 5.27 15.91 -10.77
C GLU A 108 5.12 15.54 -9.29
N CYS A 109 5.06 14.23 -8.97
CA CYS A 109 5.08 13.74 -7.58
C CYS A 109 6.34 14.19 -6.87
N PHE A 110 7.50 13.97 -7.49
CA PHE A 110 8.79 14.42 -6.97
C PHE A 110 8.82 15.93 -6.72
N ARG A 111 8.48 16.75 -7.73
CA ARG A 111 8.46 18.22 -7.62
C ARG A 111 7.53 18.68 -6.49
N LYS A 112 6.36 18.06 -6.34
CA LYS A 112 5.40 18.41 -5.28
C LYS A 112 5.93 18.04 -3.90
N VAL A 113 6.50 16.85 -3.74
CA VAL A 113 7.11 16.42 -2.47
C VAL A 113 8.24 17.36 -2.06
N CYS A 114 9.14 17.71 -2.98
CA CYS A 114 10.21 18.68 -2.72
C CYS A 114 9.66 20.04 -2.28
N LYS A 115 8.59 20.52 -2.93
CA LYS A 115 7.94 21.79 -2.56
C LYS A 115 7.32 21.75 -1.16
N ILE A 116 6.60 20.67 -0.83
CA ILE A 116 6.01 20.46 0.50
C ILE A 116 7.11 20.41 1.56
N HIS A 117 8.17 19.63 1.31
CA HIS A 117 9.27 19.45 2.24
C HIS A 117 10.02 20.76 2.53
N ARG A 118 10.26 21.57 1.50
CA ARG A 118 10.99 22.85 1.62
C ARG A 118 10.15 23.99 2.20
N MET A 119 8.88 24.10 1.82
CA MET A 119 8.09 25.32 2.05
C MET A 119 7.02 25.19 3.13
N LEU A 120 6.57 23.98 3.46
CA LEU A 120 5.45 23.78 4.37
C LEU A 120 5.90 23.34 5.77
N PRO A 121 5.10 23.62 6.80
CA PRO A 121 5.35 23.20 8.18
C PRO A 121 5.63 21.70 8.33
N ALA A 122 6.18 21.31 9.48
CA ALA A 122 6.46 19.91 9.79
C ALA A 122 5.17 19.06 9.75
N GLY A 123 5.32 17.83 9.26
CA GLY A 123 4.27 16.84 9.12
C GLY A 123 4.69 15.76 8.12
N GLY A 124 4.29 14.52 8.35
CA GLY A 124 4.61 13.40 7.47
C GLY A 124 3.96 13.56 6.09
N ILE A 125 4.65 13.10 5.07
CA ILE A 125 4.20 13.12 3.67
C ILE A 125 3.87 11.68 3.25
N LEU A 126 2.68 11.47 2.68
CA LEU A 126 2.26 10.22 2.07
C LEU A 126 2.04 10.44 0.57
N VAL A 127 2.72 9.67 -0.27
CA VAL A 127 2.65 9.77 -1.73
C VAL A 127 1.99 8.51 -2.27
N PHE A 128 0.97 8.65 -3.11
CA PHE A 128 0.35 7.53 -3.82
C PHE A 128 0.88 7.39 -5.24
N LEU A 129 1.45 6.23 -5.56
CA LEU A 129 1.88 5.79 -6.89
C LEU A 129 1.23 4.45 -7.25
N THR A 130 1.49 3.94 -8.47
CA THR A 130 0.71 2.81 -9.01
C THR A 130 1.38 1.45 -8.84
N GLY A 131 2.71 1.39 -8.72
CA GLY A 131 3.43 0.11 -8.65
C GLY A 131 4.81 0.19 -8.01
N ARG A 132 5.40 -1.00 -7.75
CA ARG A 132 6.69 -1.20 -7.07
C ARG A 132 7.84 -0.40 -7.70
N ALA A 133 8.00 -0.50 -9.03
CA ALA A 133 9.08 0.19 -9.75
C ALA A 133 9.02 1.72 -9.57
N GLU A 134 7.83 2.32 -9.70
CA GLU A 134 7.65 3.77 -9.50
C GLU A 134 7.93 4.19 -8.05
N VAL A 135 7.48 3.36 -7.09
CA VAL A 135 7.71 3.61 -5.65
C VAL A 135 9.20 3.64 -5.35
N HIS A 136 9.95 2.64 -5.81
CA HIS A 136 11.40 2.57 -5.61
C HIS A 136 12.14 3.69 -6.34
N ALA A 137 11.81 3.95 -7.60
CA ALA A 137 12.43 5.04 -8.38
C ALA A 137 12.26 6.41 -7.68
N LEU A 138 11.06 6.71 -7.18
CA LEU A 138 10.82 7.95 -6.44
C LEU A 138 11.55 7.96 -5.09
N CYS A 139 11.62 6.82 -4.39
CA CYS A 139 12.38 6.71 -3.14
C CYS A 139 13.86 7.02 -3.35
N CYS A 140 14.50 6.41 -4.35
CA CYS A 140 15.89 6.65 -4.71
C CYS A 140 16.12 8.13 -5.06
N ARG A 141 15.26 8.71 -5.91
CA ARG A 141 15.36 10.12 -6.30
C ARG A 141 15.23 11.07 -5.10
N LEU A 142 14.31 10.81 -4.18
CA LEU A 142 14.14 11.61 -2.96
C LEU A 142 15.31 11.45 -1.98
N ARG A 143 15.87 10.25 -1.83
CA ARG A 143 17.05 10.00 -0.98
C ARG A 143 18.30 10.71 -1.51
N ARG A 144 18.47 10.75 -2.83
CA ARG A 144 19.54 11.51 -3.50
C ARG A 144 19.38 13.01 -3.31
N ALA A 145 18.16 13.52 -3.46
CA ALA A 145 17.85 14.94 -3.29
C ALA A 145 17.98 15.44 -1.84
N PHE A 146 17.70 14.58 -0.85
CA PHE A 146 17.75 14.92 0.58
C PHE A 146 18.57 13.89 1.39
N PRO A 147 19.91 13.87 1.24
CA PRO A 147 20.74 12.89 1.95
C PRO A 147 20.64 13.04 3.46
N ARG A 148 20.70 11.92 4.20
CA ARG A 148 20.82 11.98 5.65
C ARG A 148 22.20 12.54 6.03
N PRO A 149 22.29 13.47 7.00
CA PRO A 149 23.58 13.85 7.55
C PRO A 149 24.24 12.62 8.16
N ARG A 150 25.42 12.24 7.65
CA ARG A 150 26.24 11.21 8.28
C ARG A 150 26.49 11.62 9.73
N ARG A 151 26.12 10.77 10.69
CA ARG A 151 26.62 10.88 12.07
C ARG A 151 28.15 10.93 11.97
N ARG A 152 28.78 12.01 12.43
CA ARG A 152 30.24 12.03 12.59
C ARG A 152 30.58 10.80 13.45
N PRO A 153 31.53 9.94 13.04
CA PRO A 153 32.03 8.92 13.95
C PRO A 153 32.58 9.64 15.20
N PRO A 154 32.42 9.05 16.41
CA PRO A 154 33.03 9.62 17.60
C PRO A 154 34.52 9.87 17.35
N GLU A 155 35.01 11.01 17.82
CA GLU A 155 36.38 11.46 17.66
C GLU A 155 37.35 10.35 18.10
N LYS A 156 38.41 10.16 17.31
CA LYS A 156 39.42 9.13 17.51
C LYS A 156 40.25 9.45 18.76
N GLU A 157 39.83 8.94 19.90
CA GLU A 157 40.76 8.55 20.97
C GLU A 157 40.54 7.04 21.19
N ASP A 158 41.64 6.29 21.29
CA ASP A 158 41.73 4.83 21.47
C ASP A 158 41.57 3.96 20.20
N GLN A 159 42.47 4.19 19.24
CA GLN A 159 42.60 3.41 18.00
C GLN A 159 43.88 2.53 18.02
N GLU A 160 44.11 1.73 19.07
CA GLU A 160 45.16 0.69 19.06
C GLU A 160 44.66 -0.72 19.46
N ASP A 161 43.71 -0.86 20.38
CA ASP A 161 43.29 -2.20 20.85
C ASP A 161 42.27 -2.94 19.95
N SER A 162 41.50 -2.23 19.13
CA SER A 162 40.39 -2.81 18.35
C SER A 162 40.82 -3.54 17.07
N VAL A 163 42.03 -3.27 16.55
CA VAL A 163 42.54 -3.89 15.32
C VAL A 163 43.06 -5.32 15.59
N GLU A 164 43.56 -5.58 16.80
CA GLU A 164 44.09 -6.90 17.17
C GLU A 164 42.98 -7.92 17.47
N GLU A 165 41.90 -7.50 18.12
CA GLU A 165 40.72 -8.35 18.35
C GLU A 165 40.02 -8.75 17.04
N MET A 166 39.87 -7.81 16.10
CA MET A 166 39.20 -8.07 14.82
C MET A 166 40.01 -9.02 13.91
N ARG A 167 41.35 -9.06 14.07
CA ARG A 167 42.23 -10.02 13.40
C ARG A 167 42.13 -11.42 14.02
N ARG A 168 41.96 -11.53 15.34
CA ARG A 168 41.73 -12.82 16.03
C ARG A 168 40.36 -13.42 15.68
N PHE A 169 39.33 -12.59 15.57
CA PHE A 169 37.96 -13.02 15.22
C PHE A 169 37.82 -13.51 13.75
N LYS A 170 38.57 -12.91 12.81
CA LYS A 170 38.60 -13.39 11.41
C LYS A 170 39.35 -14.71 11.24
N LYS A 171 40.38 -14.97 12.06
CA LYS A 171 41.12 -16.25 12.05
C LYS A 171 40.33 -17.41 12.66
N SER A 172 39.45 -17.17 13.64
CA SER A 172 38.58 -18.22 14.19
C SER A 172 37.46 -18.61 13.23
N ARG A 173 36.85 -17.65 12.52
CA ARG A 173 35.75 -17.89 11.57
C ARG A 173 36.17 -18.67 10.31
N THR A 174 37.41 -18.48 9.86
CA THR A 174 37.99 -19.24 8.72
C THR A 174 38.35 -20.68 9.11
N ARG A 175 38.70 -20.95 10.37
CA ARG A 175 38.92 -22.31 10.88
C ARG A 175 37.61 -23.08 11.04
N ALA A 176 36.53 -22.43 11.47
CA ALA A 176 35.20 -23.04 11.62
C ALA A 176 34.57 -23.42 10.26
N LYS A 177 34.69 -22.57 9.24
CA LYS A 177 34.19 -22.87 7.87
C LYS A 177 34.94 -24.02 7.19
N LYS A 178 36.19 -24.30 7.57
CA LYS A 178 36.99 -25.40 6.99
C LYS A 178 36.69 -26.78 7.62
N ALA A 179 36.03 -26.81 8.79
CA ALA A 179 35.68 -28.04 9.50
C ALA A 179 34.25 -28.57 9.19
N GLN A 180 33.39 -27.76 8.55
CA GLN A 180 32.00 -28.14 8.22
C GLN A 180 31.81 -28.67 6.78
N ALA A 181 32.90 -28.91 6.04
CA ALA A 181 32.86 -29.58 4.74
C ALA A 181 33.08 -31.09 4.90
N ALA A 182 32.15 -31.78 5.55
CA ALA A 182 32.08 -33.24 5.53
C ALA A 182 30.62 -33.72 5.66
N THR A 183 30.09 -34.21 4.53
CA THR A 183 28.98 -35.16 4.35
C THR A 183 27.63 -34.86 5.03
N LEU A 184 26.69 -34.35 4.24
CA LEU A 184 25.24 -34.56 4.43
C LEU A 184 24.67 -35.27 3.20
N PRO A 185 23.76 -36.25 3.37
CA PRO A 185 23.21 -37.03 2.26
C PRO A 185 22.26 -36.21 1.40
N GLN A 186 22.35 -36.37 0.07
CA GLN A 186 21.42 -35.77 -0.89
C GLN A 186 20.05 -36.44 -0.82
N ILE A 187 19.01 -35.66 -0.55
CA ILE A 187 17.62 -36.04 -0.78
C ILE A 187 17.19 -35.36 -2.08
N SER A 188 16.84 -36.15 -3.10
CA SER A 188 16.23 -35.64 -4.34
C SER A 188 14.77 -35.27 -4.06
N LEU A 189 14.40 -34.06 -4.49
CA LEU A 189 13.10 -33.43 -4.26
C LEU A 189 12.24 -33.40 -5.55
N ASP A 190 12.49 -34.31 -6.49
CA ASP A 190 11.79 -34.36 -7.78
C ASP A 190 10.49 -35.19 -7.78
N ASN A 191 10.02 -35.65 -6.61
CA ASN A 191 8.92 -36.62 -6.53
C ASN A 191 7.54 -36.07 -6.11
N TYR A 192 7.26 -34.76 -6.28
CA TYR A 192 5.88 -34.27 -6.12
C TYR A 192 5.51 -33.19 -7.12
N SER A 193 5.19 -33.62 -8.34
CA SER A 193 4.45 -32.83 -9.33
C SER A 193 2.95 -33.13 -9.21
N VAL A 194 2.15 -32.21 -8.65
CA VAL A 194 0.79 -31.88 -9.16
C VAL A 194 0.36 -30.52 -8.57
N LEU A 195 0.48 -29.45 -9.36
CA LEU A 195 -0.36 -28.25 -9.20
C LEU A 195 -1.14 -28.05 -10.51
N PRO A 196 -2.43 -27.67 -10.47
CA PRO A 196 -3.22 -27.51 -11.68
C PRO A 196 -2.65 -26.40 -12.56
N ALA A 197 -2.51 -26.68 -13.85
CA ALA A 197 -2.14 -25.69 -14.86
C ALA A 197 -3.20 -24.57 -14.89
N GLY A 198 -2.83 -23.35 -14.52
CA GLY A 198 -3.75 -22.22 -14.59
C GLY A 198 -3.36 -20.92 -13.89
N GLU A 199 -2.27 -20.85 -13.12
CA GLU A 199 -1.78 -19.60 -12.54
C GLU A 199 -0.32 -19.37 -12.93
N GLY A 200 -0.13 -18.60 -14.01
CA GLY A 200 1.16 -18.01 -14.35
C GLY A 200 1.50 -16.97 -13.29
N ASP A 201 2.28 -17.39 -12.30
CA ASP A 201 2.85 -16.58 -11.24
C ASP A 201 4.12 -15.91 -11.82
N GLU A 202 3.94 -14.80 -12.56
CA GLU A 202 5.05 -14.04 -13.18
C GLU A 202 5.77 -13.09 -12.20
N ASP A 203 5.56 -13.21 -10.89
CA ASP A 203 6.22 -12.37 -9.87
C ASP A 203 7.05 -13.19 -8.85
N ARG A 204 7.64 -14.32 -9.25
CA ARG A 204 8.67 -15.00 -8.44
C ARG A 204 10.06 -14.44 -8.71
N GLU A 205 10.34 -13.29 -8.12
CA GLU A 205 11.72 -12.81 -7.97
C GLU A 205 12.23 -13.14 -6.57
N ALA A 206 13.45 -13.67 -6.50
CA ALA A 206 14.12 -14.07 -5.26
C ALA A 206 14.28 -12.87 -4.31
N GLU A 207 14.24 -13.12 -3.01
CA GLU A 207 14.57 -12.12 -1.99
C GLU A 207 16.00 -11.59 -2.24
N MET A 208 16.13 -10.39 -2.82
CA MET A 208 17.39 -9.67 -2.97
C MET A 208 17.61 -8.72 -1.79
N ASP A 209 18.86 -8.58 -1.37
CA ASP A 209 19.27 -7.65 -0.30
C ASP A 209 19.12 -6.18 -0.74
N GLU A 210 18.90 -5.26 0.21
CA GLU A 210 18.58 -3.83 -0.05
C GLU A 210 19.58 -3.11 -0.95
N GLU A 211 20.87 -3.41 -0.79
CA GLU A 211 21.93 -2.80 -1.61
C GLU A 211 21.93 -3.38 -3.03
N GLU A 212 21.62 -4.67 -3.19
CA GLU A 212 21.55 -5.34 -4.49
C GLU A 212 20.26 -4.95 -5.25
N GLU A 213 19.13 -4.74 -4.56
CA GLU A 213 17.87 -4.28 -5.16
C GLU A 213 17.98 -2.80 -5.61
N GLU A 214 18.66 -1.94 -4.82
CA GLU A 214 18.95 -0.55 -5.20
C GLU A 214 19.97 -0.45 -6.33
N GLU A 215 20.99 -1.32 -6.40
CA GLU A 215 21.97 -1.35 -7.49
C GLU A 215 21.38 -1.96 -8.78
N ALA A 216 20.62 -3.06 -8.70
CA ALA A 216 20.02 -3.71 -9.87
C ALA A 216 18.93 -2.86 -10.52
N LEU A 217 18.09 -2.19 -9.73
CA LEU A 217 17.11 -1.23 -10.26
C LEU A 217 17.75 0.12 -10.61
N GLY A 218 18.90 0.44 -10.02
CA GLY A 218 19.68 1.64 -10.32
C GLY A 218 20.43 1.56 -11.65
N SER A 219 20.76 0.36 -12.15
CA SER A 219 21.40 0.18 -13.46
C SER A 219 20.40 0.04 -14.62
N ASP A 220 19.20 -0.50 -14.35
CA ASP A 220 18.23 -0.86 -15.40
C ASP A 220 17.05 0.12 -15.55
N LEU A 221 16.94 1.16 -14.72
CA LEU A 221 15.88 2.18 -14.82
C LEU A 221 16.41 3.54 -15.29
N ASP A 222 16.93 3.57 -16.52
CA ASP A 222 16.76 4.75 -17.40
C ASP A 222 15.32 4.76 -17.93
N LEU A 223 14.33 4.73 -17.02
CA LEU A 223 13.02 5.24 -17.37
C LEU A 223 13.25 6.73 -17.59
N ASP A 224 13.26 7.12 -18.86
CA ASP A 224 13.30 8.50 -19.35
C ASP A 224 12.12 9.28 -18.74
N LEU A 225 12.31 9.70 -17.49
CA LEU A 225 11.41 10.53 -16.72
C LEU A 225 11.58 11.96 -17.20
N GLY A 226 11.29 12.19 -18.49
CA GLY A 226 11.19 13.48 -19.16
C GLY A 226 12.05 14.56 -18.50
N ASP A 227 13.36 14.49 -18.75
CA ASP A 227 14.32 15.48 -18.28
C ASP A 227 14.13 16.77 -19.08
N ASP A 228 13.10 17.54 -18.72
CA ASP A 228 12.89 18.86 -19.29
C ASP A 228 14.00 19.78 -18.74
N GLU A 229 15.03 20.02 -19.57
CA GLU A 229 16.24 20.83 -19.34
C GLU A 229 15.96 22.29 -18.93
N SER A 230 15.33 22.51 -17.78
CA SER A 230 15.08 23.86 -17.26
C SER A 230 15.16 23.99 -15.74
N VAL A 231 15.84 23.06 -15.05
CA VAL A 231 16.19 23.24 -13.63
C VAL A 231 17.68 22.97 -13.46
N GLY A 232 18.44 24.05 -13.33
CA GLY A 232 19.89 24.01 -13.15
C GLY A 232 20.33 23.12 -11.99
N GLY A 233 21.44 22.42 -12.24
CA GLY A 233 22.36 21.82 -11.27
C GLY A 233 21.72 21.21 -10.02
N GLU A 234 21.59 19.88 -9.99
CA GLU A 234 21.33 19.10 -8.78
C GLU A 234 22.46 19.31 -7.76
N GLN A 235 22.38 20.39 -6.97
CA GLN A 235 23.17 20.57 -5.76
C GLN A 235 22.37 20.06 -4.56
N PRO A 236 23.01 19.34 -3.61
CA PRO A 236 22.37 18.93 -2.38
C PRO A 236 21.97 20.16 -1.56
N ASP A 237 20.66 20.38 -1.43
CA ASP A 237 20.08 21.53 -0.75
C ASP A 237 20.19 21.38 0.78
N ALA A 238 20.55 22.46 1.49
CA ALA A 238 20.69 22.54 2.94
C ALA A 238 19.36 22.48 3.74
N SER A 239 18.35 21.78 3.21
CA SER A 239 17.06 21.58 3.86
C SER A 239 17.11 20.43 4.88
N LEU A 240 16.10 20.35 5.75
CA LEU A 240 15.95 19.26 6.73
C LEU A 240 16.08 17.88 6.05
N PRO A 241 16.74 16.88 6.66
CA PRO A 241 16.82 15.55 6.08
C PRO A 241 15.44 14.88 5.95
N LEU A 242 15.26 14.09 4.89
CA LEU A 242 14.02 13.38 4.60
C LEU A 242 14.19 11.88 4.87
N HIS A 243 13.32 11.30 5.70
CA HIS A 243 13.27 9.87 5.94
C HIS A 243 12.27 9.22 4.99
N VAL A 244 12.78 8.63 3.90
CA VAL A 244 11.98 8.06 2.81
C VAL A 244 11.82 6.54 2.95
N LEU A 245 10.56 6.07 3.01
CA LEU A 245 10.21 4.65 3.14
C LEU A 245 9.23 4.20 2.03
N PRO A 246 9.48 3.05 1.36
CA PRO A 246 8.53 2.46 0.42
C PRO A 246 7.42 1.68 1.14
N LEU A 247 6.24 1.56 0.53
CA LEU A 247 5.14 0.74 1.03
C LEU A 247 4.30 0.13 -0.10
N TYR A 248 4.35 -1.19 -0.26
CA TYR A 248 3.57 -1.95 -1.25
C TYR A 248 3.34 -3.39 -0.77
N SER A 249 2.37 -4.11 -1.35
CA SER A 249 1.88 -5.38 -0.82
C SER A 249 2.94 -6.48 -0.66
N LEU A 250 3.88 -6.56 -1.61
CA LEU A 250 4.96 -7.56 -1.64
C LEU A 250 6.16 -7.18 -0.75
N LEU A 251 6.14 -6.01 -0.09
CA LEU A 251 7.24 -5.58 0.77
C LEU A 251 7.33 -6.49 2.01
N ALA A 252 8.54 -6.86 2.43
CA ALA A 252 8.74 -7.69 3.61
C ALA A 252 8.04 -7.10 4.86
N PRO A 253 7.38 -7.92 5.72
CA PRO A 253 6.60 -7.43 6.86
C PRO A 253 7.41 -6.55 7.82
N GLU A 254 8.69 -6.86 8.01
CA GLU A 254 9.60 -6.08 8.85
C GLU A 254 9.79 -4.65 8.33
N LYS A 255 9.92 -4.49 7.01
CA LYS A 255 10.04 -3.19 6.35
C LYS A 255 8.71 -2.44 6.35
N GLN A 256 7.59 -3.13 6.14
CA GLN A 256 6.27 -2.53 6.28
C GLN A 256 6.05 -1.98 7.70
N ALA A 257 6.55 -2.68 8.73
CA ALA A 257 6.41 -2.23 10.12
C ALA A 257 7.17 -0.92 10.40
N GLN A 258 8.23 -0.60 9.64
CA GLN A 258 9.02 0.62 9.84
C GLN A 258 8.21 1.89 9.59
N VAL A 259 7.19 1.85 8.70
CA VAL A 259 6.36 3.04 8.42
C VAL A 259 5.53 3.49 9.63
N PHE A 260 5.34 2.63 10.63
CA PHE A 260 4.63 2.96 11.87
C PHE A 260 5.55 3.48 12.97
N GLN A 261 6.86 3.34 12.80
CA GLN A 261 7.83 3.84 13.78
C GLN A 261 8.02 5.35 13.61
N PRO A 262 8.28 6.10 14.70
CA PRO A 262 8.57 7.52 14.60
C PRO A 262 9.86 7.73 13.78
N PRO A 263 9.90 8.75 12.90
CA PRO A 263 11.10 9.03 12.13
C PRO A 263 12.24 9.48 13.05
N PRO A 264 13.52 9.28 12.66
CA PRO A 264 14.66 9.78 13.41
C PRO A 264 14.57 11.29 13.70
N GLU A 265 15.13 11.72 14.83
CA GLU A 265 15.09 13.13 15.24
C GLU A 265 15.64 14.07 14.17
N GLY A 266 14.94 15.20 13.97
CA GLY A 266 15.31 16.19 12.96
C GLY A 266 15.00 15.79 11.51
N THR A 267 14.37 14.63 11.27
CA THR A 267 13.96 14.19 9.93
C THR A 267 12.44 14.30 9.76
N ARG A 268 12.00 14.54 8.52
CA ARG A 268 10.58 14.45 8.14
C ARG A 268 10.30 13.06 7.54
N LEU A 269 9.20 12.42 7.94
CA LEU A 269 8.77 11.15 7.33
C LEU A 269 8.17 11.39 5.94
N CYS A 270 8.60 10.62 4.95
CA CYS A 270 7.99 10.55 3.63
C CYS A 270 7.77 9.08 3.25
N VAL A 271 6.51 8.67 3.16
CA VAL A 271 6.13 7.32 2.75
C VAL A 271 5.67 7.37 1.30
N VAL A 272 6.30 6.57 0.44
CA VAL A 272 5.91 6.40 -0.96
C VAL A 272 5.20 5.07 -1.08
N ALA A 273 3.90 5.10 -1.36
CA ALA A 273 3.02 3.95 -1.23
C ALA A 273 2.22 3.67 -2.49
N THR A 274 1.82 2.41 -2.67
CA THR A 274 0.71 2.05 -3.56
C THR A 274 -0.64 2.21 -2.85
N ASN A 275 -1.72 1.70 -3.44
CA ASN A 275 -3.05 1.68 -2.85
C ASN A 275 -3.16 0.89 -1.52
N VAL A 276 -2.12 0.20 -1.05
CA VAL A 276 -2.10 -0.46 0.26
C VAL A 276 -2.33 0.53 1.42
N ALA A 277 -1.88 1.78 1.25
CA ALA A 277 -2.12 2.83 2.23
C ALA A 277 -3.55 3.43 2.17
N GLU A 278 -4.41 2.99 1.25
CA GLU A 278 -5.75 3.55 1.02
C GLU A 278 -6.79 3.10 2.04
N THR A 279 -6.81 1.83 2.47
CA THR A 279 -7.86 1.25 3.34
C THR A 279 -7.29 0.76 4.68
N SER A 280 -6.33 -0.15 4.65
CA SER A 280 -6.02 -1.02 5.80
C SER A 280 -5.08 -0.42 6.85
N LEU A 281 -4.31 0.63 6.53
CA LEU A 281 -3.22 1.12 7.39
C LEU A 281 -3.38 2.60 7.76
N THR A 282 -3.24 2.89 9.06
CA THR A 282 -3.18 4.28 9.56
C THR A 282 -1.75 4.60 9.96
N ILE A 283 -1.06 5.39 9.15
CA ILE A 283 0.31 5.83 9.43
C ILE A 283 0.22 7.06 10.34
N PRO A 284 0.81 7.04 11.55
CA PRO A 284 0.75 8.17 12.47
C PRO A 284 1.56 9.36 11.92
N GLY A 285 1.10 10.58 12.22
CA GLY A 285 1.84 11.80 11.88
C GLY A 285 1.83 12.21 10.40
N ILE A 286 1.02 11.58 9.55
CA ILE A 286 0.79 12.05 8.18
C ILE A 286 -0.11 13.28 8.20
N LYS A 287 0.39 14.35 7.58
CA LYS A 287 -0.28 15.65 7.42
C LYS A 287 -0.49 16.03 5.97
N TYR A 288 0.41 15.58 5.09
CA TYR A 288 0.41 15.90 3.67
C TYR A 288 0.20 14.63 2.86
N VAL A 289 -0.77 14.64 1.96
CA VAL A 289 -0.97 13.60 0.96
C VAL A 289 -0.67 14.16 -0.43
N VAL A 290 0.09 13.42 -1.24
CA VAL A 290 0.30 13.70 -2.66
C VAL A 290 -0.32 12.54 -3.44
N ASP A 291 -1.39 12.81 -4.18
CA ASP A 291 -2.13 11.77 -4.91
C ASP A 291 -1.95 11.95 -6.42
N CYS A 292 -1.34 10.97 -7.07
CA CYS A 292 -1.22 10.92 -8.53
C CYS A 292 -2.59 10.73 -9.22
N GLY A 293 -3.62 10.28 -8.48
CA GLY A 293 -4.97 10.04 -9.00
C GLY A 293 -5.09 8.78 -9.87
N LYS A 294 -4.01 8.01 -10.05
CA LYS A 294 -4.00 6.77 -10.84
C LYS A 294 -3.89 5.53 -9.95
N VAL A 295 -4.27 4.39 -10.50
CA VAL A 295 -4.19 3.07 -9.88
C VAL A 295 -4.00 2.01 -10.94
N LYS A 296 -3.11 1.04 -10.67
CA LYS A 296 -2.94 -0.15 -11.50
C LYS A 296 -3.97 -1.19 -11.09
N LYS A 297 -4.87 -1.57 -12.01
CA LYS A 297 -5.89 -2.59 -11.78
C LYS A 297 -5.72 -3.73 -12.78
N ARG A 298 -6.03 -4.95 -12.34
CA ARG A 298 -6.12 -6.11 -13.23
C ARG A 298 -7.43 -6.03 -14.01
N HIS A 299 -7.33 -5.96 -15.33
CA HIS A 299 -8.45 -5.97 -16.25
C HIS A 299 -8.52 -7.34 -16.93
N TYR A 300 -9.66 -8.02 -16.76
CA TYR A 300 -9.93 -9.29 -17.41
C TYR A 300 -10.83 -9.07 -18.62
N ASP A 301 -10.32 -9.38 -19.82
CA ASP A 301 -11.14 -9.37 -21.02
C ASP A 301 -11.89 -10.71 -21.14
N ARG A 302 -13.22 -10.66 -21.04
CA ARG A 302 -14.09 -11.84 -21.08
C ARG A 302 -14.13 -12.51 -22.46
N VAL A 303 -13.81 -11.78 -23.53
CA VAL A 303 -13.86 -12.31 -24.89
C VAL A 303 -12.59 -13.09 -25.20
N THR A 304 -11.44 -12.50 -24.88
CA THR A 304 -10.13 -13.11 -25.16
C THR A 304 -9.64 -14.02 -24.04
N GLY A 305 -10.20 -13.90 -22.84
CA GLY A 305 -9.77 -14.65 -21.65
C GLY A 305 -8.46 -14.14 -21.04
N VAL A 306 -7.91 -13.03 -21.56
CA VAL A 306 -6.61 -12.50 -21.14
C VAL A 306 -6.79 -11.52 -19.96
N SER A 307 -5.95 -11.69 -18.94
CA SER A 307 -5.77 -10.72 -17.86
C SER A 307 -4.61 -9.78 -18.20
N SER A 308 -4.82 -8.47 -18.10
CA SER A 308 -3.75 -7.48 -18.24
C SER A 308 -3.82 -6.45 -17.11
N PHE A 309 -2.67 -5.96 -16.66
CA PHE A 309 -2.63 -4.84 -15.71
C PHE A 309 -2.65 -3.53 -16.49
N ARG A 310 -3.61 -2.66 -16.17
CA ARG A 310 -3.72 -1.33 -16.78
C ARG A 310 -3.75 -0.27 -15.70
N VAL A 311 -3.01 0.81 -15.93
CA VAL A 311 -3.10 2.01 -15.12
C VAL A 311 -4.35 2.78 -15.55
N SER A 312 -5.20 3.12 -14.59
CA SER A 312 -6.47 3.82 -14.79
C SER A 312 -6.66 4.88 -13.72
N TRP A 313 -7.59 5.81 -13.93
CA TRP A 313 -7.98 6.76 -12.89
C TRP A 313 -8.58 6.05 -11.68
N VAL A 314 -8.32 6.56 -10.48
CA VAL A 314 -9.00 6.10 -9.28
C VAL A 314 -10.47 6.51 -9.30
N SER A 315 -11.27 5.86 -8.46
CA SER A 315 -12.65 6.31 -8.25
C SER A 315 -12.69 7.55 -7.35
N GLN A 316 -13.78 8.31 -7.37
CA GLN A 316 -13.97 9.44 -6.44
C GLN A 316 -13.91 8.95 -4.98
N ALA A 317 -14.55 7.83 -4.66
CA ALA A 317 -14.48 7.23 -3.33
C ALA A 317 -13.03 6.91 -2.91
N SER A 318 -12.21 6.37 -3.81
CA SER A 318 -10.80 6.08 -3.55
C SER A 318 -9.98 7.36 -3.34
N ALA A 319 -10.18 8.38 -4.16
CA ALA A 319 -9.50 9.66 -3.99
C ALA A 319 -9.88 10.35 -2.67
N ASP A 320 -11.16 10.29 -2.27
CA ASP A 320 -11.62 10.80 -0.99
C ASP A 320 -11.00 10.02 0.19
N GLN A 321 -10.89 8.70 0.09
CA GLN A 321 -10.21 7.87 1.08
C GLN A 321 -8.71 8.21 1.19
N ARG A 322 -8.02 8.38 0.05
CA ARG A 322 -6.61 8.80 0.00
C ARG A 322 -6.43 10.17 0.63
N ALA A 323 -7.28 11.15 0.30
CA ALA A 323 -7.26 12.47 0.91
C ALA A 323 -7.48 12.40 2.43
N GLY A 324 -8.42 11.58 2.89
CA GLY A 324 -8.71 11.35 4.31
C GLY A 324 -7.54 10.78 5.12
N ARG A 325 -6.49 10.24 4.47
CA ARG A 325 -5.27 9.80 5.17
C ARG A 325 -4.47 10.96 5.78
N ALA A 326 -4.62 12.18 5.25
CA ALA A 326 -4.01 13.38 5.82
C ALA A 326 -4.71 13.88 7.11
N GLY A 327 -5.97 13.50 7.33
CA GLY A 327 -6.84 14.05 8.40
C GLY A 327 -7.02 13.16 9.62
N ARG A 328 -6.13 12.18 9.84
CA ARG A 328 -6.30 11.14 10.87
C ARG A 328 -5.95 11.62 12.28
N THR A 329 -4.89 12.41 12.42
CA THR A 329 -4.37 12.85 13.73
C THR A 329 -4.44 14.36 13.95
N GLU A 330 -4.43 15.12 12.86
CA GLU A 330 -4.49 16.59 12.85
C GLU A 330 -5.07 17.09 11.52
N PRO A 331 -5.42 18.38 11.37
CA PRO A 331 -5.83 18.94 10.09
C PRO A 331 -4.74 18.78 9.03
N GLY A 332 -5.14 18.32 7.85
CA GLY A 332 -4.23 17.90 6.79
C GLY A 332 -4.46 18.59 5.46
N HIS A 333 -3.55 18.34 4.52
CA HIS A 333 -3.62 18.82 3.15
C HIS A 333 -3.43 17.66 2.17
N CYS A 334 -4.29 17.60 1.15
CA CYS A 334 -4.15 16.68 0.03
C CYS A 334 -3.85 17.48 -1.23
N TYR A 335 -2.81 17.09 -1.97
CA TYR A 335 -2.45 17.65 -3.27
C TYR A 335 -2.76 16.62 -4.35
N SER A 336 -3.85 16.86 -5.09
CA SER A 336 -4.28 15.99 -6.19
C SER A 336 -3.81 16.55 -7.53
N PHE A 337 -3.28 15.68 -8.38
CA PHE A 337 -2.80 16.05 -9.72
C PHE A 337 -3.87 16.10 -10.78
N MET A 338 -5.08 15.65 -10.47
CA MET A 338 -6.24 15.86 -11.33
C MET A 338 -6.55 17.36 -11.45
N ALA A 339 -6.65 17.87 -12.67
CA ALA A 339 -7.10 19.23 -12.92
C ALA A 339 -8.60 19.37 -12.71
N VAL A 340 -9.01 20.34 -11.88
CA VAL A 340 -10.39 20.82 -11.71
C VAL A 340 -11.38 19.78 -11.15
N LYS A 341 -12.26 20.25 -10.25
CA LYS A 341 -13.38 19.49 -9.70
C LYS A 341 -14.32 18.89 -10.77
N LEU A 342 -14.36 19.48 -11.97
CA LEU A 342 -15.19 19.05 -13.09
C LEU A 342 -14.67 17.75 -13.72
N THR A 343 -13.35 17.65 -13.97
CA THR A 343 -12.70 16.44 -14.48
C THR A 343 -12.72 15.32 -13.43
N TYR A 344 -12.59 15.67 -12.15
CA TYR A 344 -12.82 14.76 -11.03
C TYR A 344 -14.25 14.18 -11.04
N GLN A 345 -15.25 14.96 -11.45
CA GLN A 345 -16.64 14.51 -11.55
C GLN A 345 -16.95 13.75 -12.84
N THR A 346 -16.25 14.02 -13.94
CA THR A 346 -16.53 13.42 -15.27
C THR A 346 -15.67 12.21 -15.62
N GLU A 347 -14.38 12.21 -15.27
CA GLU A 347 -13.45 11.12 -15.65
C GLU A 347 -13.29 10.05 -14.57
N MET A 348 -13.51 10.39 -13.30
CA MET A 348 -13.55 9.38 -12.24
C MET A 348 -14.97 8.86 -12.08
N SER A 349 -15.11 7.56 -12.29
CA SER A 349 -16.30 6.87 -11.79
C SER A 349 -16.46 7.18 -10.30
N PRO A 350 -17.69 7.44 -9.82
CA PRO A 350 -17.91 7.70 -8.41
C PRO A 350 -17.42 6.54 -7.53
N PHE A 351 -17.36 5.33 -8.09
CA PHE A 351 -16.98 4.10 -7.40
C PHE A 351 -16.17 3.14 -8.29
N TRP A 352 -15.68 2.03 -7.73
CA TRP A 352 -15.05 0.96 -8.51
C TRP A 352 -16.03 0.42 -9.57
N GLY A 353 -15.56 0.37 -10.83
CA GLY A 353 -16.27 -0.33 -11.90
C GLY A 353 -16.16 -1.84 -11.68
N VAL A 354 -17.30 -2.53 -11.75
CA VAL A 354 -17.43 -3.99 -11.59
C VAL A 354 -17.15 -4.70 -12.92
#